data_AF-L8JA64-F1
#
_entry.id   AF-L8JA64-F1
#
_cell.length_a   1.000
_cell.length_b   1.000
_cell.length_c   1.000
_cell.angle_alpha   90.00
_cell.angle_beta   90.00
_cell.angle_gamma   90.00
#
_symmetry.space_group_name_H-M   'P 1'
#
loop_
_entity.id
_entity.type
_entity.pdbx_description
1 polymer ?
#
loop_
_entity_poly.entity_id
_entity_poly.type
_entity_poly.pdbx_seq_one_letter_code
_entity_poly.pdbx_strand_id
1 'polypeptide(L)'
;MFFVSACTSQETVSDVASQKQTFIQGECYDRATYSLSETFDTFIGERQNELKILRPELTAENYEQLDYALKHFSTYWNQLRKERDLACEQHATCEYIRIKNHDRHAYNTSYCDSTDFEYNVSRAKMINFFNDIERLQLQKTAP
;
A
#
# COMPACT_ATOMS: atom_id res chain seq x y z
N MET A 1 -3.64 59.60 -5.60
CA MET A 1 -3.93 58.46 -4.71
C MET A 1 -3.89 57.20 -5.57
N PHE A 2 -2.81 56.43 -5.48
CA PHE A 2 -2.69 55.15 -6.16
C PHE A 2 -3.21 54.08 -5.21
N PHE A 3 -4.39 53.52 -5.50
CA PHE A 3 -4.88 52.32 -4.82
C PHE A 3 -4.19 51.13 -5.45
N VAL A 4 -3.19 50.59 -4.74
CA VAL A 4 -2.58 49.31 -5.07
C VAL A 4 -3.60 48.25 -4.66
N SER A 5 -4.34 47.65 -5.60
CA SER A 5 -5.03 46.40 -5.32
C SER A 5 -3.98 45.30 -5.22
N ALA A 6 -3.56 44.98 -4.00
CA ALA A 6 -2.80 43.77 -3.76
C ALA A 6 -3.70 42.58 -4.05
N CYS A 7 -3.34 41.78 -5.05
CA CYS A 7 -4.05 40.57 -5.45
C CYS A 7 -4.11 39.58 -4.27
N THR A 8 -5.32 39.31 -3.77
CA THR A 8 -5.61 38.20 -2.86
C THR A 8 -5.61 36.88 -3.64
N SER A 9 -4.45 36.41 -4.07
CA SER A 9 -4.30 35.15 -4.83
C SER A 9 -3.71 34.00 -4.01
N GLN A 10 -3.60 34.15 -2.69
CA GLN A 10 -2.89 33.21 -1.82
C GLN A 10 -3.81 32.28 -1.01
N GLU A 11 -5.06 32.70 -0.73
CA GLU A 11 -6.06 31.84 -0.06
C GLU A 11 -6.56 30.69 -0.96
N THR A 12 -6.68 30.92 -2.26
CA THR A 12 -7.20 29.93 -3.22
C THR A 12 -6.24 28.76 -3.48
N VAL A 13 -4.92 28.99 -3.40
CA VAL A 13 -3.91 27.94 -3.62
C VAL A 13 -3.84 26.97 -2.44
N SER A 14 -3.99 27.47 -1.21
CA SER A 14 -4.06 26.67 0.01
C SER A 14 -5.25 25.71 0.00
N ASP A 15 -6.41 26.20 -0.43
CA ASP A 15 -7.66 25.44 -0.48
C ASP A 15 -7.57 24.26 -1.47
N VAL A 16 -7.09 24.50 -2.69
CA VAL A 16 -6.94 23.45 -3.72
C VAL A 16 -5.94 22.36 -3.30
N ALA A 17 -4.83 22.74 -2.66
CA ALA A 17 -3.86 21.77 -2.16
C ALA A 17 -4.45 20.89 -1.04
N SER A 18 -5.22 21.49 -0.13
CA SER A 18 -5.89 20.77 0.96
C SER A 18 -6.97 19.81 0.47
N GLN A 19 -7.75 20.22 -0.54
CA GLN A 19 -8.77 19.38 -1.19
C GLN A 19 -8.12 18.18 -1.89
N LYS A 20 -7.00 18.38 -2.59
CA LYS A 20 -6.23 17.30 -3.21
C LYS A 20 -5.76 16.29 -2.17
N GLN A 21 -5.17 16.75 -1.07
CA GLN A 21 -4.69 15.87 0.00
C GLN A 21 -5.84 15.08 0.64
N THR A 22 -6.99 15.72 0.85
CA THR A 22 -8.18 15.07 1.39
C THR A 22 -8.69 13.98 0.45
N PHE A 23 -8.70 14.25 -0.87
CA PHE A 23 -9.09 13.27 -1.89
C PHE A 23 -8.15 12.06 -1.88
N ILE A 24 -6.83 12.29 -1.92
CA ILE A 24 -5.82 11.22 -1.84
C ILE A 24 -6.01 10.40 -0.56
N GLN A 25 -6.27 11.07 0.57
CA GLN A 25 -6.46 10.39 1.85
C GLN A 25 -7.67 9.44 1.82
N GLY A 26 -8.78 9.90 1.23
CA GLY A 26 -10.00 9.11 1.09
C GLY A 26 -9.85 7.92 0.17
N GLU A 27 -9.15 8.08 -0.96
CA GLU A 27 -8.98 7.01 -1.95
C GLU A 27 -7.97 5.94 -1.50
N CYS A 28 -6.84 6.36 -0.93
CA CYS A 28 -5.71 5.46 -0.71
C CYS A 28 -5.67 4.81 0.66
N TYR A 29 -6.26 5.46 1.65
CA TYR A 29 -6.19 5.05 3.05
C TYR A 29 -7.59 4.79 3.64
N ASP A 30 -8.52 4.35 2.79
CA ASP A 30 -9.82 3.82 3.15
C ASP A 30 -9.73 2.41 3.81
N ARG A 31 -10.78 2.03 4.56
CA ARG A 31 -10.85 0.79 5.35
C ARG A 31 -10.72 -0.51 4.53
N ALA A 32 -11.22 -0.56 3.30
CA ALA A 32 -11.11 -1.74 2.43
C ALA A 32 -9.64 -2.07 2.12
N THR A 33 -8.80 -1.04 1.91
CA THR A 33 -7.35 -1.20 1.68
C THR A 33 -6.60 -1.70 2.92
N TYR A 34 -7.09 -1.39 4.13
CA TYR A 34 -6.54 -1.90 5.39
C TYR A 34 -6.90 -3.36 5.67
N SER A 35 -8.04 -3.86 5.17
CA SER A 35 -8.50 -5.23 5.44
C SER A 35 -7.48 -6.33 5.05
N LEU A 36 -6.80 -6.16 3.91
CA LEU A 36 -5.78 -7.11 3.46
C LEU A 36 -4.52 -7.07 4.33
N SER A 37 -4.08 -5.86 4.72
CA SER A 37 -2.92 -5.70 5.62
C SER A 37 -3.20 -6.27 7.01
N GLU A 38 -4.39 -6.05 7.56
CA GLU A 38 -4.81 -6.64 8.84
C GLU A 38 -4.85 -8.18 8.78
N THR A 39 -5.33 -8.73 7.66
CA THR A 39 -5.36 -10.18 7.42
C THR A 39 -3.94 -10.76 7.39
N PHE A 40 -3.03 -10.13 6.66
CA PHE A 40 -1.62 -10.55 6.62
C PHE A 40 -0.94 -10.46 8.00
N ASP A 41 -1.13 -9.35 8.71
CA ASP A 41 -0.53 -9.15 10.03
C ASP A 41 -1.02 -10.20 11.03
N THR A 42 -2.31 -10.55 10.96
CA THR A 42 -2.90 -11.65 11.75
C THR A 42 -2.25 -12.99 11.39
N PHE A 43 -2.17 -13.32 10.11
CA PHE A 43 -1.55 -14.55 9.63
C PHE A 43 -0.10 -14.71 10.10
N ILE A 44 0.74 -13.68 9.95
CA ILE A 44 2.13 -13.72 10.42
C ILE A 44 2.17 -13.89 11.94
N GLY A 45 1.33 -13.18 12.68
CA GLY A 45 1.24 -13.31 14.13
C GLY A 45 0.91 -14.75 14.57
N GLU A 46 -0.04 -15.39 13.90
CA GLU A 46 -0.38 -16.79 14.15
C GLU A 46 0.78 -17.74 13.86
N ARG A 47 1.47 -17.59 12.72
CA ARG A 47 2.64 -18.41 12.37
C ARG A 47 3.81 -18.23 13.35
N GLN A 48 4.04 -17.01 13.82
CA GLN A 48 5.05 -16.74 14.85
C GLN A 48 4.72 -17.41 16.19
N ASN A 49 3.44 -17.42 16.56
CA ASN A 49 2.98 -18.10 17.78
C ASN A 49 3.10 -19.63 17.64
N GLU A 50 2.75 -20.17 16.49
CA GLU A 50 2.92 -21.60 16.17
C GLU A 50 4.40 -22.02 16.24
N LEU A 51 5.30 -21.23 15.66
CA LEU A 51 6.74 -21.49 15.71
C LEU A 51 7.28 -21.53 17.15
N LYS A 52 6.79 -20.64 18.03
CA LYS A 52 7.16 -20.66 19.46
C LYS A 52 6.70 -21.94 20.15
N ILE A 53 5.50 -22.42 19.84
CA ILE A 53 4.96 -23.68 20.39
C ILE A 53 5.80 -24.86 19.93
N LEU A 54 6.22 -24.87 18.66
CA LEU A 54 7.03 -25.94 18.06
C LEU A 54 8.51 -25.90 18.47
N ARG A 55 8.97 -24.87 19.21
CA ARG A 55 10.38 -24.73 19.60
C ARG A 55 11.01 -26.00 20.20
N PRO A 56 10.35 -26.74 21.11
CA PRO A 56 10.93 -27.96 21.68
C PRO A 56 11.10 -29.12 20.68
N GLU A 57 10.34 -29.09 19.57
CA GLU A 57 10.35 -30.13 18.53
C GLU A 57 11.36 -29.84 17.40
N LEU A 58 11.92 -28.62 17.37
CA LEU A 58 12.80 -28.17 16.29
C LEU A 58 14.26 -28.09 16.74
N THR A 59 15.17 -28.37 15.82
CA THR A 59 16.58 -28.03 16.01
C THR A 59 16.76 -26.52 16.15
N ALA A 60 17.88 -26.11 16.75
CA ALA A 60 18.23 -24.69 16.85
C ALA A 60 18.22 -24.01 15.48
N GLU A 61 18.87 -24.64 14.51
CA GLU A 61 19.00 -24.17 13.13
C GLU A 61 17.64 -24.06 12.42
N ASN A 62 16.79 -25.09 12.47
CA ASN A 62 15.49 -25.07 11.77
C ASN A 62 14.59 -23.94 12.32
N TYR A 63 14.59 -23.75 13.64
CA TYR A 63 13.85 -22.66 14.25
C TYR A 63 14.36 -21.29 13.81
N GLU A 64 15.68 -21.08 13.78
CA GLU A 64 16.27 -19.81 13.33
C GLU A 64 15.95 -19.51 11.87
N GLN A 65 16.00 -20.52 11.00
CA GLN A 65 15.63 -20.38 9.59
C GLN A 65 14.15 -20.01 9.43
N LEU A 66 13.25 -20.65 10.18
CA LEU A 66 11.81 -20.35 10.14
C LEU A 66 11.50 -18.96 10.71
N ASP A 67 12.11 -18.58 11.83
CA ASP A 67 11.96 -17.25 12.43
C ASP A 67 12.48 -16.16 11.49
N TYR A 68 13.63 -16.40 10.86
CA TYR A 68 14.18 -15.52 9.84
C TYR A 68 13.21 -15.36 8.65
N ALA A 69 12.67 -16.47 8.12
CA ALA A 69 11.73 -16.43 7.01
C ALA A 69 10.48 -15.62 7.34
N LEU A 70 9.87 -15.83 8.52
CA LEU A 70 8.70 -15.07 8.96
C LEU A 70 8.99 -13.57 9.08
N LYS A 71 10.15 -13.19 9.64
CA LYS A 71 10.59 -11.79 9.70
C LYS A 71 10.83 -11.19 8.31
N HIS A 72 11.40 -11.98 7.40
CA HIS A 72 11.62 -11.57 6.03
C HIS A 72 10.29 -11.32 5.31
N PHE A 73 9.28 -12.17 5.53
CA PHE A 73 7.95 -11.98 4.99
C PHE A 73 7.30 -10.69 5.48
N SER A 74 7.34 -10.39 6.78
CA SER A 74 6.86 -9.10 7.30
C SER A 74 7.60 -7.90 6.71
N THR A 75 8.91 -8.03 6.51
CA THR A 75 9.73 -6.95 5.93
C THR A 75 9.33 -6.68 4.49
N TYR A 76 9.19 -7.73 3.68
CA TYR A 76 8.80 -7.59 2.29
C TYR A 76 7.36 -7.11 2.14
N TRP A 77 6.43 -7.56 3.00
CA TRP A 77 5.06 -7.03 3.04
C TRP A 77 5.03 -5.51 3.26
N ASN A 78 5.85 -5.02 4.20
CA ASN A 78 5.96 -3.59 4.45
C ASN A 78 6.49 -2.82 3.25
N GLN A 79 7.39 -3.40 2.47
CA GLN A 79 7.85 -2.82 1.21
C GLN A 79 6.71 -2.77 0.19
N LEU A 80 5.99 -3.88 -0.03
CA LEU A 80 4.88 -3.92 -0.98
C LEU A 80 3.77 -2.92 -0.60
N ARG A 81 3.47 -2.76 0.69
CA ARG A 81 2.52 -1.76 1.18
C ARG A 81 2.95 -0.34 0.82
N LYS A 82 4.22 0.01 1.01
CA LYS A 82 4.76 1.33 0.61
C LYS A 82 4.69 1.54 -0.90
N GLU A 83 5.02 0.52 -1.69
CA GLU A 83 4.91 0.58 -3.16
C GLU A 83 3.46 0.82 -3.59
N ARG A 84 2.49 0.12 -2.97
CA ARG A 84 1.06 0.31 -3.20
C ARG A 84 0.61 1.72 -2.83
N ASP A 85 0.99 2.21 -1.65
CA ASP A 85 0.58 3.53 -1.16
C ASP A 85 1.06 4.62 -2.11
N LEU A 86 2.33 4.56 -2.51
CA LEU A 86 2.89 5.50 -3.49
C LEU A 86 2.16 5.45 -4.84
N ALA A 87 1.91 4.24 -5.37
CA ALA A 87 1.19 4.08 -6.64
C ALA A 87 -0.25 4.60 -6.54
N CYS A 88 -0.92 4.37 -5.41
CA CYS A 88 -2.24 4.90 -5.15
C CYS A 88 -2.24 6.42 -5.12
N GLU A 89 -1.32 7.05 -4.39
CA GLU A 89 -1.27 8.52 -4.29
C GLU A 89 -1.06 9.18 -5.66
N GLN A 90 -0.26 8.55 -6.53
CA GLN A 90 -0.06 9.00 -7.90
C GLN A 90 -1.33 8.86 -8.74
N HIS A 91 -2.00 7.71 -8.66
CA HIS A 91 -3.28 7.47 -9.33
C HIS A 91 -4.37 8.46 -8.86
N ALA A 92 -4.57 8.59 -7.54
CA ALA A 92 -5.53 9.51 -6.95
C ALA A 92 -5.22 10.99 -7.29
N THR A 93 -3.94 11.36 -7.39
CA THR A 93 -3.53 12.69 -7.85
C THR A 93 -3.96 12.94 -9.29
N CYS A 94 -3.72 11.98 -10.20
CA CYS A 94 -4.21 12.06 -11.57
C CYS A 94 -5.75 12.22 -11.59
N GLU A 95 -6.47 11.37 -10.86
CA GLU A 95 -7.94 11.37 -10.83
C GLU A 95 -8.51 12.70 -10.34
N TYR A 96 -7.91 13.26 -9.28
CA TYR A 96 -8.27 14.59 -8.78
C TYR A 96 -8.09 15.68 -9.85
N ILE A 97 -6.96 15.66 -10.57
CA ILE A 97 -6.67 16.63 -11.66
C ILE A 97 -7.70 16.46 -12.78
N ARG A 98 -8.05 15.23 -13.13
CA ARG A 98 -9.05 14.89 -14.15
C ARG A 98 -10.43 15.47 -13.79
N ILE A 99 -10.87 15.27 -12.55
CA ILE A 99 -12.15 15.79 -12.05
C ILE A 99 -12.18 17.33 -12.07
N LYS A 100 -11.08 17.99 -11.69
CA LYS A 100 -11.03 19.46 -11.61
C LYS A 100 -10.83 20.16 -12.96
N ASN A 101 -10.33 19.48 -14.00
CA ASN A 101 -10.00 20.07 -15.30
C ASN A 101 -10.79 19.46 -16.47
N HIS A 102 -12.08 19.19 -16.25
CA HIS A 102 -12.97 18.50 -17.20
C HIS A 102 -12.92 19.05 -18.64
N ASP A 103 -12.65 20.34 -18.87
CA ASP A 103 -12.63 20.94 -20.22
C ASP A 103 -11.28 20.84 -20.97
N ARG A 104 -10.20 20.35 -20.35
CA ARG A 104 -8.86 20.22 -20.98
C ARG A 104 -8.48 18.75 -21.17
N HIS A 105 -9.29 18.02 -21.93
CA HIS A 105 -9.16 16.59 -22.23
C HIS A 105 -7.87 16.11 -22.95
N ALA A 106 -6.87 16.97 -23.15
CA ALA A 106 -5.61 16.58 -23.80
C ALA A 106 -4.43 16.41 -22.83
N TYR A 107 -4.56 16.84 -21.58
CA TYR A 107 -3.47 16.69 -20.61
C TYR A 107 -3.61 15.35 -19.88
N ASN A 108 -2.65 14.46 -20.13
CA ASN A 108 -2.27 13.35 -19.25
C ASN A 108 -3.05 12.03 -19.28
N THR A 109 -3.82 11.68 -20.31
CA THR A 109 -4.42 10.33 -20.43
C THR A 109 -3.37 9.23 -20.27
N SER A 110 -2.23 9.34 -20.97
CA SER A 110 -1.12 8.38 -20.87
C SER A 110 -0.49 8.28 -19.47
N TYR A 111 -0.31 9.41 -18.77
CA TYR A 111 0.19 9.41 -17.38
C TYR A 111 -0.81 8.76 -16.44
N CYS A 112 -2.09 9.11 -16.57
CA CYS A 112 -3.18 8.57 -15.77
C CYS A 112 -3.34 7.07 -15.96
N ASP A 113 -3.33 6.60 -17.22
CA ASP A 113 -3.38 5.17 -17.56
C ASP A 113 -2.17 4.42 -16.98
N SER A 114 -0.98 5.02 -17.01
CA SER A 114 0.23 4.45 -16.40
C SER A 114 0.07 4.31 -14.88
N THR A 115 -0.41 5.35 -14.20
CA THR A 115 -0.58 5.32 -12.74
C THR A 115 -1.67 4.34 -12.29
N ASP A 116 -2.75 4.19 -13.06
CA ASP A 116 -3.77 3.16 -12.81
C ASP A 116 -3.19 1.75 -12.97
N PHE A 117 -2.44 1.51 -14.05
CA PHE A 117 -1.76 0.23 -14.26
C PHE A 117 -0.80 -0.09 -13.10
N GLU A 118 0.05 0.86 -12.69
CA GLU A 118 1.00 0.69 -11.59
C GLU A 118 0.28 0.40 -10.25
N TYR A 119 -0.82 1.10 -9.96
CA TYR A 119 -1.62 0.85 -8.77
C TYR A 119 -2.22 -0.56 -8.79
N ASN A 120 -2.82 -0.98 -9.91
CA ASN A 120 -3.37 -2.32 -10.06
C ASN A 120 -2.29 -3.42 -9.92
N VAL A 121 -1.12 -3.22 -10.52
CA VAL A 121 0.03 -4.14 -10.39
C VAL A 121 0.50 -4.22 -8.94
N SER A 122 0.61 -3.10 -8.22
CA SER A 122 1.04 -3.09 -6.82
C SER A 122 0.09 -3.89 -5.92
N ARG A 123 -1.23 -3.78 -6.15
CA ARG A 123 -2.25 -4.56 -5.43
C ARG A 123 -2.15 -6.05 -5.76
N ALA A 124 -1.98 -6.39 -7.03
CA ALA A 124 -1.81 -7.77 -7.46
C ALA A 124 -0.56 -8.42 -6.84
N LYS A 125 0.56 -7.68 -6.75
CA LYS A 125 1.78 -8.15 -6.08
C LYS A 125 1.52 -8.51 -4.61
N MET A 126 0.81 -7.66 -3.87
CA MET A 126 0.46 -7.94 -2.47
C MET A 126 -0.40 -9.20 -2.34
N ILE A 127 -1.44 -9.33 -3.17
CA ILE A 127 -2.33 -10.50 -3.17
C ILE A 127 -1.55 -11.78 -3.50
N ASN A 128 -0.72 -11.75 -4.55
CA ASN A 128 0.07 -12.91 -4.96
C ASN A 128 1.05 -13.32 -3.88
N PHE A 129 1.79 -12.36 -3.32
CA PHE A 129 2.73 -12.65 -2.24
C PHE A 129 2.05 -13.25 -1.01
N PHE A 130 0.87 -12.72 -0.61
CA PHE A 130 0.15 -13.30 0.50
C PHE A 130 -0.34 -14.72 0.19
N ASN A 131 -0.92 -14.95 -0.99
CA ASN A 131 -1.35 -16.27 -1.43
C ASN A 131 -0.19 -17.27 -1.47
N ASP A 132 1.00 -16.85 -1.91
CA ASP A 132 2.18 -17.70 -1.97
C ASP A 132 2.63 -18.13 -0.57
N ILE A 133 2.61 -17.21 0.39
CA ILE A 133 2.97 -17.51 1.78
C ILE A 133 1.91 -18.36 2.48
N GLU A 134 0.63 -18.05 2.29
CA GLU A 134 -0.46 -18.81 2.92
C GLU A 134 -0.43 -20.29 2.51
N ARG A 135 0.04 -20.56 1.29
CA ARG A 135 0.24 -21.93 0.76
C ARG A 135 1.47 -22.63 1.33
N LEU A 136 2.40 -21.93 1.98
CA LEU A 136 3.55 -22.55 2.63
C LEU A 136 3.08 -23.34 3.85
N GLN A 137 3.05 -24.66 3.72
CA GLN A 137 2.79 -25.57 4.83
C GLN A 137 4.11 -26.00 5.46
N LEU A 138 4.18 -25.94 6.79
CA LEU A 138 5.23 -26.61 7.55
C LEU A 138 4.99 -28.12 7.44
N GLN A 139 5.72 -28.78 6.55
CA GLN A 139 5.66 -30.23 6.45
C GLN A 139 6.32 -30.84 7.69
N LYS A 140 5.52 -31.46 8.55
CA LYS A 140 6.03 -32.42 9.52
C LYS A 140 6.49 -33.62 8.72
N THR A 141 7.79 -33.91 8.70
CA THR A 141 8.26 -35.22 8.23
C THR A 141 7.51 -36.28 9.05
N ALA A 142 6.66 -37.05 8.38
CA ALA A 142 5.94 -38.16 8.99
C ALA A 142 6.97 -39.20 9.48
N PRO A 143 6.67 -39.92 10.59
CA PRO A 143 7.57 -40.89 11.21
C PRO A 143 7.95 -42.06 10.30
#